data_AF-A0AAD4W7Z4-F1
#
_entry.id   AF-A0AAD4W7Z4-F1
#
_cell.length_a   1.000
_cell.length_b   1.000
_cell.length_c   1.000
_cell.angle_alpha   90.00
_cell.angle_beta   90.00
_cell.angle_gamma   90.00
#
_symmetry.space_group_name_H-M   'P 1'
#
loop_
_entity.id
_entity.type
_entity.pdbx_description
1 polymer ?
#
loop_
_entity_poly.entity_id
_entity_poly.type
_entity_poly.pdbx_seq_one_letter_code
_entity_poly.pdbx_strand_id
1 'polypeptide(L)'
;MSRLASDVIEHALMSEEGCELLSNNLNDTRVMLKLLNDGVGPSEVGGSSSQTRYLKDPKRVTHKGSSKRVKGAKEMRMERGIRHCQQCGQTSHDIRRCPRMANTS
;
A
#
# COMPACT_ATOMS: atom_id res chain seq x y z
N MET A 1 -12.39 30.83 -21.15
CA MET A 1 -13.81 30.45 -21.06
C MET A 1 -14.62 31.74 -21.10
N SER A 2 -15.64 31.85 -21.95
CA SER A 2 -16.52 33.03 -21.96
C SER A 2 -17.36 33.05 -20.68
N ARG A 3 -17.70 34.24 -20.17
CA ARG A 3 -18.54 34.38 -18.95
C ARG A 3 -19.86 33.61 -19.08
N LEU A 4 -20.49 33.70 -20.26
CA LEU A 4 -21.70 32.96 -20.58
C LEU A 4 -21.54 31.44 -20.45
N ALA A 5 -20.40 30.87 -20.87
CA ALA A 5 -20.17 29.44 -20.72
C ALA A 5 -20.01 29.04 -19.24
N SER A 6 -19.35 29.89 -18.44
CA SER A 6 -19.22 29.68 -17.00
C SER A 6 -20.57 29.72 -16.28
N ASP A 7 -21.40 30.72 -16.58
CA ASP A 7 -22.71 30.89 -15.94
C ASP A 7 -23.67 29.73 -16.26
N VAL A 8 -23.64 29.23 -17.50
CA VAL A 8 -24.43 28.06 -17.91
C VAL A 8 -24.00 26.80 -17.16
N ILE A 9 -22.68 26.59 -17.00
CA ILE A 9 -22.15 25.46 -16.25
C ILE A 9 -22.53 25.57 -14.78
N GLU A 10 -22.38 26.75 -14.18
CA GLU A 10 -22.72 26.98 -12.77
C GLU A 10 -24.22 26.73 -12.53
N HIS A 11 -25.10 27.25 -13.39
CA HIS A 11 -26.53 26.99 -13.29
C HIS A 11 -26.89 25.51 -13.44
N ALA A 12 -26.25 24.79 -14.38
CA ALA A 12 -26.47 23.36 -14.56
C ALA A 12 -25.99 22.54 -13.36
N LEU A 13 -24.91 22.96 -12.69
CA LEU A 13 -24.40 22.29 -11.49
C LEU A 13 -25.27 22.55 -10.25
N MET A 14 -25.94 23.71 -10.21
CA MET A 14 -26.83 24.10 -9.10
C MET A 14 -28.27 23.61 -9.29
N SER A 15 -28.61 23.02 -10.44
CA SER A 15 -29.95 22.47 -10.69
C SER A 15 -30.10 21.10 -10.04
N GLU A 16 -31.35 20.75 -9.71
CA GLU A 16 -31.68 19.44 -9.13
C GLU A 16 -31.37 18.32 -10.12
N GLU A 17 -31.72 18.51 -11.39
CA GLU A 17 -31.45 17.57 -12.48
C GLU A 17 -29.94 17.35 -12.68
N GLY A 18 -29.13 18.40 -12.53
CA GLY A 18 -27.68 18.31 -12.58
C GLY A 18 -27.12 17.48 -11.43
N CYS A 19 -27.62 17.70 -10.21
CA CYS A 19 -27.24 16.93 -9.03
C CYS A 19 -27.65 15.45 -9.14
N GLU A 20 -28.84 15.17 -9.66
CA GLU A 20 -29.32 13.80 -9.91
C GLU A 20 -28.46 13.10 -10.96
N LEU A 21 -28.17 13.76 -12.07
CA LEU A 21 -27.34 13.21 -13.13
C LEU A 21 -25.94 12.84 -12.62
N LEU A 22 -25.33 13.72 -11.82
CA LEU A 22 -24.03 13.44 -11.19
C LEU A 22 -24.15 12.28 -10.18
N SER A 23 -25.17 12.28 -9.33
CA SER A 23 -25.38 11.24 -8.32
C SER A 23 -25.55 9.86 -8.96
N ASN A 24 -26.34 9.77 -10.03
CA ASN A 24 -26.56 8.53 -10.78
C ASN A 24 -25.27 8.03 -11.42
N ASN A 25 -24.54 8.90 -12.14
CA ASN A 25 -23.26 8.53 -12.74
C ASN A 25 -22.22 8.07 -11.71
N LEU A 26 -22.13 8.77 -10.57
CA LEU A 26 -21.22 8.39 -9.49
C LEU A 26 -21.63 7.09 -8.81
N ASN A 27 -22.92 6.81 -8.68
CA ASN A 27 -23.40 5.54 -8.17
C ASN A 27 -23.11 4.38 -9.14
N ASP A 28 -23.32 4.58 -10.45
CA ASP A 28 -23.04 3.58 -11.48
C ASP A 28 -21.55 3.22 -11.52
N THR A 29 -20.68 4.23 -11.52
CA THR A 29 -19.22 4.03 -11.43
C THR A 29 -18.82 3.35 -10.13
N ARG A 30 -19.44 3.70 -9.00
CA ARG A 30 -19.22 3.02 -7.71
C ARG A 30 -19.63 1.55 -7.76
N VAL A 31 -20.77 1.23 -8.38
CA VAL A 31 -21.24 -0.16 -8.55
C VAL A 31 -20.26 -0.93 -9.43
N MET A 32 -19.84 -0.36 -10.56
CA MET A 32 -18.85 -0.97 -11.45
C MET A 32 -17.52 -1.26 -10.74
N LEU A 33 -17.02 -0.31 -9.94
CA LEU A 33 -15.79 -0.50 -9.17
C LEU A 33 -15.93 -1.61 -8.11
N LYS A 34 -17.10 -1.74 -7.47
CA LYS A 34 -17.37 -2.85 -6.55
C LYS A 34 -17.32 -4.19 -7.26
N LEU A 35 -17.97 -4.31 -8.43
CA LEU A 35 -17.96 -5.54 -9.22
C LEU A 35 -16.53 -5.95 -9.63
N LEU A 36 -15.71 -4.99 -10.06
CA LEU A 36 -14.30 -5.21 -10.38
C LEU A 36 -13.48 -5.66 -9.16
N ASN A 37 -13.76 -5.09 -7.99
CA ASN A 37 -13.08 -5.46 -6.74
C ASN A 37 -13.51 -6.83 -6.23
N ASP A 38 -14.78 -7.20 -6.43
CA ASP A 38 -15.35 -8.50 -6.04
C ASP A 38 -15.02 -9.61 -7.06
N GLY A 39 -14.27 -9.30 -8.12
CA GLY A 39 -13.82 -10.26 -9.13
C GLY A 39 -14.91 -10.70 -10.12
N VAL A 40 -16.06 -10.04 -10.13
CA VAL A 40 -17.15 -10.28 -11.09
C VAL A 40 -16.96 -9.31 -12.26
N GLY A 41 -16.35 -9.80 -13.34
CA GLY A 41 -16.23 -9.06 -14.58
C GLY A 41 -17.61 -8.83 -15.24
N PRO A 42 -17.83 -7.69 -15.92
CA PRO A 42 -19.06 -7.47 -16.67
C PRO A 42 -19.18 -8.50 -17.80
N SER A 43 -20.32 -9.19 -17.86
CA SER A 43 -20.68 -10.09 -18.96
C SER A 43 -20.61 -9.37 -20.30
N GLU A 44 -19.78 -9.92 -21.17
CA GLU A 44 -19.68 -9.81 -22.63
C GLU A 44 -20.63 -8.80 -23.32
N VAL A 45 -20.08 -7.66 -23.78
CA VAL A 45 -20.54 -7.02 -25.02
C VAL A 45 -19.30 -6.68 -25.84
N GLY A 46 -19.22 -7.27 -27.02
CA GLY A 46 -18.01 -7.36 -27.83
C GLY A 46 -17.41 -6.04 -28.28
N GLY A 47 -16.08 -6.03 -28.38
CA GLY A 47 -15.33 -4.95 -29.00
C GLY A 47 -13.85 -4.91 -28.61
N SER A 48 -13.03 -5.66 -29.35
CA SER A 48 -11.59 -5.45 -29.57
C SER A 48 -10.61 -5.58 -28.38
N SER A 49 -9.77 -6.62 -28.49
CA SER A 49 -8.38 -6.70 -28.04
C SER A 49 -7.99 -5.81 -26.85
N SER A 50 -8.07 -6.37 -25.65
CA SER A 50 -7.21 -5.93 -24.55
C SER A 50 -6.94 -7.13 -23.66
N GLN A 51 -5.91 -7.88 -24.04
CA GLN A 51 -5.12 -8.72 -23.16
C GLN A 51 -5.09 -8.08 -21.77
N THR A 52 -5.76 -8.68 -20.79
CA THR A 52 -5.57 -8.33 -19.38
C THR A 52 -4.11 -8.61 -19.06
N ARG A 53 -3.28 -7.58 -19.22
CA ARG A 53 -1.88 -7.62 -18.81
C ARG A 53 -1.93 -7.63 -17.30
N TYR A 54 -1.98 -8.82 -16.71
CA TYR A 54 -1.60 -9.02 -15.32
C TYR A 54 -0.26 -8.32 -15.15
N LEU A 55 -0.27 -7.16 -14.50
CA LEU A 55 0.95 -6.44 -14.22
C LEU A 55 1.69 -7.32 -13.22
N LYS A 56 2.72 -8.03 -13.70
CA LYS A 56 3.56 -8.83 -12.81
C LYS A 56 4.09 -7.91 -11.73
N ASP A 57 3.96 -8.34 -10.48
CA ASP A 57 4.55 -7.61 -9.36
C ASP A 57 5.99 -7.25 -9.69
N PRO A 58 6.40 -5.99 -9.44
CA PRO A 58 7.77 -5.57 -9.67
C PRO A 58 8.73 -6.56 -9.01
N LYS A 59 9.70 -7.05 -9.79
CA LYS A 59 10.70 -8.00 -9.28
C LYS A 59 11.32 -7.44 -8.01
N ARG A 60 11.34 -8.26 -6.96
CA ARG A 60 12.03 -7.94 -5.71
C ARG A 60 13.49 -7.68 -5.99
N VAL A 61 13.99 -6.60 -5.42
CA VAL A 61 15.34 -6.11 -5.67
C VAL A 61 16.28 -6.66 -4.61
N THR A 62 17.53 -6.98 -4.96
CA THR A 62 18.53 -7.48 -4.00
C THR A 62 19.62 -6.45 -3.68
N HIS A 63 19.78 -5.40 -4.50
CA HIS A 63 20.83 -4.40 -4.30
C HIS A 63 20.56 -3.46 -3.12
N LYS A 64 21.63 -3.14 -2.38
CA LYS A 64 21.55 -2.28 -1.18
C LYS A 64 21.11 -0.85 -1.52
N GLY A 65 20.43 -0.19 -0.61
CA GLY A 65 19.86 1.16 -0.78
C GLY A 65 18.44 1.24 -1.35
N SER A 66 17.94 0.21 -2.06
CA SER A 66 16.56 0.22 -2.56
C SER A 66 15.52 -0.06 -1.47
N SER A 67 14.44 0.73 -1.43
CA SER A 67 13.29 0.50 -0.55
C SER A 67 12.52 -0.79 -0.89
N LYS A 68 12.67 -1.31 -2.11
CA LYS A 68 12.10 -2.61 -2.54
C LYS A 68 13.03 -3.79 -2.24
N ARG A 69 14.17 -3.57 -1.58
CA ARG A 69 15.11 -4.64 -1.23
C ARG A 69 14.56 -5.50 -0.09
N VAL A 70 14.65 -6.82 -0.25
CA VAL A 70 14.48 -7.75 0.87
C VAL A 70 15.78 -7.80 1.69
N LYS A 71 15.71 -7.43 2.98
CA LYS A 71 16.87 -7.55 3.88
C LYS A 71 17.25 -9.00 4.09
N GLY A 72 18.55 -9.28 4.12
CA GLY A 72 19.06 -10.63 4.38
C GLY A 72 18.92 -11.03 5.85
N ALA A 73 18.97 -12.33 6.16
CA ALA A 73 18.84 -12.85 7.53
C ALA A 73 19.84 -12.23 8.53
N LYS A 74 21.09 -12.00 8.09
CA LYS A 74 22.12 -11.32 8.89
C LYS A 74 21.74 -9.87 9.21
N GLU A 75 21.24 -9.14 8.22
CA GLU A 75 20.80 -7.74 8.34
C GLU A 75 19.60 -7.63 9.29
N MET A 76 18.61 -8.54 9.15
CA MET A 76 17.48 -8.66 10.08
C MET A 76 17.94 -8.98 11.51
N ARG A 77 18.93 -9.87 11.68
CA ARG A 77 19.49 -10.19 13.00
C ARG A 77 20.26 -9.02 13.61
N MET A 78 20.91 -8.20 12.80
CA MET A 78 21.63 -7.00 13.24
C MET A 78 20.67 -5.86 13.59
N GLU A 79 19.57 -5.66 12.86
CA GLU A 79 18.54 -4.66 13.16
C GLU A 79 17.77 -4.98 14.44
N ARG A 80 17.56 -6.27 14.74
CA ARG A 80 17.07 -6.71 16.06
C ARG A 80 18.03 -6.37 17.21
N GLY A 81 19.24 -5.91 16.88
CA GLY A 81 19.88 -4.78 17.54
C GLY A 81 20.39 -4.93 18.96
N ILE A 82 20.05 -6.02 19.66
CA ILE A 82 20.34 -6.14 21.07
C ILE A 82 20.92 -7.52 21.34
N ARG A 83 22.24 -7.56 21.58
CA ARG A 83 22.87 -8.75 22.14
C ARG A 83 22.59 -8.77 23.63
N HIS A 84 21.78 -9.73 24.04
CA HIS A 84 21.55 -10.03 25.44
C HIS A 84 22.68 -10.91 25.97
N CYS A 85 23.20 -10.57 27.14
CA CYS A 85 24.10 -11.43 27.89
C CYS A 85 23.38 -12.76 28.19
N GLN A 86 23.94 -13.89 27.77
CA GLN A 86 23.28 -15.20 27.96
C GLN A 86 23.09 -15.57 29.44
N GLN A 87 23.84 -14.95 30.35
CA GLN A 87 23.78 -15.24 31.79
C GLN A 87 22.73 -14.40 32.55
N CYS A 88 22.46 -13.17 32.11
CA CYS A 88 21.56 -12.26 32.84
C CYS A 88 20.53 -11.54 31.98
N GLY A 89 20.54 -11.74 30.66
CA GLY A 89 19.60 -11.11 29.72
C GLY A 89 19.83 -9.62 29.47
N GLN A 90 20.75 -8.97 30.19
CA GLN A 90 21.03 -7.54 30.03
C GLN A 90 21.90 -7.25 28.80
N THR A 91 21.83 -6.02 28.31
CA THR A 91 22.34 -5.63 26.99
C THR A 91 23.62 -4.80 27.05
N SER A 92 24.02 -4.41 28.26
CA SER A 92 25.15 -3.51 28.52
C SER A 92 26.52 -4.18 28.46
N HIS A 93 26.58 -5.52 28.46
CA HIS A 93 27.83 -6.27 28.58
C HIS A 93 27.73 -7.66 27.92
N ASP A 94 28.90 -8.25 27.67
CA ASP A 94 29.06 -9.63 27.21
C ASP A 94 29.17 -10.60 28.40
N ILE A 95 28.89 -11.89 28.19
CA ILE A 95 28.89 -12.94 29.23
C ILE A 95 30.18 -12.97 30.05
N ARG A 96 31.34 -12.69 29.42
CA ARG A 96 32.66 -12.65 30.06
C ARG A 96 32.81 -11.55 31.12
N ARG A 97 32.00 -10.50 31.04
CA ARG A 97 31.98 -9.36 31.99
C ARG A 97 30.67 -9.30 32.75
N CYS A 98 29.96 -10.42 32.86
CA CYS A 98 28.67 -10.44 33.54
C CYS A 98 28.84 -10.26 35.05
N PRO A 99 28.22 -9.23 35.67
CA PRO A 99 28.34 -9.01 37.11
C PRO A 99 27.73 -10.15 37.94
N ARG A 100 26.78 -10.92 37.39
CA ARG A 100 26.31 -12.17 38.03
C ARG A 100 27.41 -13.22 38.21
N MET A 101 28.43 -13.22 37.35
CA MET A 101 29.58 -14.15 37.44
C MET A 101 30.66 -13.63 38.40
N ALA A 102 30.70 -12.33 38.67
CA ALA A 102 31.67 -11.74 39.60
C ALA A 102 31.22 -11.88 41.07
N ASN A 103 29.93 -12.06 41.32
CA ASN A 103 29.35 -12.15 42.66
C ASN A 103 29.27 -13.58 43.22
N THR A 104 29.88 -14.55 42.55
CA THR A 104 30.09 -15.90 43.08
C THR A 104 31.52 -16.00 43.61
N SER A 105 31.76 -15.48 44.81
CA SER A 105 32.96 -15.71 45.61
C SER A 105 32.54 -15.99 47.04
#